data_AF-A0A0F3GWZ9-F1
#
_entry.id   AF-A0A0F3GWZ9-F1
#
_cell.length_a   1.000
_cell.length_b   1.000
_cell.length_c   1.000
_cell.angle_alpha   90.00
_cell.angle_beta   90.00
_cell.angle_gamma   90.00
#
_symmetry.space_group_name_H-M   'P 1'
#
loop_
_entity.id
_entity.type
_entity.pdbx_description
1 polymer ?
#
loop_
_entity_poly.entity_id
_entity_poly.type
_entity_poly.pdbx_seq_one_letter_code
_entity_poly.pdbx_strand_id
1 'polypeptide(L)'
;MIENVQFVKRHLDREGIIVSLSGILSHSIMANIAEAIKDKLEHLETDNKLVVNVFSVFIEMAQNLINYSKERDNDAGDIHKDSGIILLGYSKEAKRYFVASGNTILASDKARI
;
A
#
# COMPACT_ATOMS: atom_id res chain seq x y z
N MET A 1 5.36 -20.59 -12.22
CA MET A 1 6.11 -20.34 -10.97
C MET A 1 6.89 -19.06 -11.19
N ILE A 2 6.88 -18.08 -10.28
CA ILE A 2 7.65 -16.83 -10.50
C ILE A 2 9.13 -17.18 -10.39
N GLU A 3 9.80 -17.40 -11.53
CA GLU A 3 11.22 -17.79 -11.62
C GLU A 3 12.17 -16.74 -11.01
N ASN A 4 11.66 -15.54 -10.70
CA ASN A 4 12.47 -14.41 -10.27
C ASN A 4 11.97 -13.70 -8.99
N VAL A 5 11.35 -14.44 -8.06
CA VAL A 5 10.91 -13.87 -6.76
C VAL A 5 12.07 -13.20 -6.01
N GLN A 6 13.28 -13.74 -6.15
CA GLN A 6 14.50 -13.17 -5.59
C GLN A 6 14.88 -11.83 -6.21
N PHE A 7 14.63 -11.64 -7.52
CA PHE A 7 14.83 -10.34 -8.15
C PHE A 7 13.85 -9.31 -7.59
N VAL A 8 12.58 -9.66 -7.45
CA VAL A 8 11.57 -8.77 -6.84
C VAL A 8 11.98 -8.39 -5.42
N LYS A 9 12.35 -9.36 -4.59
CA LYS A 9 12.80 -9.09 -3.21
C LYS A 9 14.01 -8.15 -3.16
N ARG A 10 15.04 -8.39 -3.98
CA ARG A 10 16.22 -7.52 -4.05
C ARG A 10 15.89 -6.11 -4.51
N HIS A 11 14.95 -5.97 -5.46
CA HIS A 11 14.51 -4.67 -5.91
C HIS A 11 13.81 -3.90 -4.78
N LEU A 12 12.84 -4.53 -4.10
CA LEU A 12 12.15 -3.95 -2.95
C LEU A 12 13.13 -3.55 -1.83
N ASP A 13 14.12 -4.39 -1.53
CA ASP A 13 15.12 -4.09 -0.51
C ASP A 13 16.00 -2.89 -0.87
N ARG A 14 16.40 -2.79 -2.15
CA ARG A 14 17.21 -1.67 -2.64
C ARG A 14 16.46 -0.34 -2.54
N GLU A 15 15.16 -0.35 -2.85
CA GLU A 15 14.29 0.82 -2.72
C GLU A 15 13.87 1.11 -1.27
N GLY A 16 14.31 0.30 -0.30
CA GLY A 16 14.00 0.49 1.13
C GLY A 16 12.54 0.17 1.48
N ILE A 17 11.90 -0.71 0.71
CA ILE A 17 10.51 -1.12 0.95
C ILE A 17 10.44 -2.08 2.14
N ILE A 18 9.57 -1.76 3.10
CA ILE A 18 9.32 -2.52 4.32
C ILE A 18 8.10 -3.42 4.15
N VAL A 19 7.04 -2.89 3.51
CA VAL A 19 5.82 -3.62 3.17
C VAL A 19 5.42 -3.34 1.74
N SER A 20 5.04 -4.38 1.01
CA SER A 20 4.51 -4.30 -0.35
C SER A 20 3.30 -5.23 -0.47
N LEU A 21 2.13 -4.66 -0.70
CA LEU A 21 0.89 -5.39 -0.93
C LEU A 21 0.38 -5.07 -2.32
N SER A 22 0.13 -6.10 -3.12
CA SER A 22 -0.39 -5.96 -4.48
C SER A 22 -1.48 -7.00 -4.69
N GLY A 23 -2.62 -6.57 -5.23
CA GLY A 23 -3.76 -7.44 -5.53
C GLY A 23 -5.08 -6.87 -5.06
N ILE A 24 -6.04 -7.75 -4.80
CA ILE A 24 -7.37 -7.39 -4.29
C ILE A 24 -7.21 -7.00 -2.82
N LEU A 25 -7.42 -5.72 -2.53
CA LEU A 25 -7.34 -5.18 -1.18
C LEU A 25 -8.74 -5.05 -0.59
N SER A 26 -9.00 -5.73 0.53
CA SER A 26 -10.26 -5.64 1.26
C SER A 26 -10.04 -4.99 2.63
N HIS A 27 -11.14 -4.54 3.26
CA HIS A 27 -11.08 -3.97 4.61
C HIS A 27 -10.46 -4.97 5.61
N SER A 28 -10.80 -6.26 5.52
CA SER A 28 -10.29 -7.29 6.43
C SER A 28 -8.80 -7.57 6.24
N ILE A 29 -8.32 -7.59 4.99
CA ILE A 29 -6.89 -7.75 4.69
C ILE A 29 -6.10 -6.54 5.21
N MET A 30 -6.58 -5.32 4.94
CA MET A 30 -5.88 -4.11 5.34
C MET A 30 -5.85 -3.90 6.86
N ALA A 31 -6.90 -4.28 7.58
CA ALA A 31 -6.92 -4.21 9.05
C ALA A 31 -5.83 -5.08 9.68
N ASN A 32 -5.70 -6.34 9.23
CA ASN A 32 -4.68 -7.26 9.76
C ASN A 32 -3.25 -6.79 9.44
N ILE A 33 -3.04 -6.22 8.25
CA ILE A 33 -1.70 -5.77 7.84
C ILE A 33 -1.34 -4.45 8.52
N ALA A 34 -2.33 -3.60 8.76
CA ALA A 34 -2.15 -2.37 9.53
C ALA A 34 -1.63 -2.67 10.94
N GLU A 35 -2.21 -3.64 11.64
CA GLU A 35 -1.74 -4.07 12.95
C GLU A 35 -0.27 -4.53 12.90
N ALA A 36 0.07 -5.39 11.94
CA ALA A 36 1.46 -5.85 11.75
C ALA A 36 2.44 -4.71 11.40
N ILE A 37 2.01 -3.70 10.64
CA ILE A 37 2.82 -2.52 10.33
C ILE A 37 3.07 -1.69 11.58
N LYS A 38 2.01 -1.44 12.36
CA LYS A 38 2.10 -0.66 13.59
C LYS A 38 3.10 -1.29 14.56
N ASP A 39 2.95 -2.58 14.83
CA ASP A 39 3.86 -3.33 15.70
C ASP A 39 5.31 -3.22 15.19
N LYS A 40 5.51 -3.38 13.88
CA LYS A 40 6.86 -3.31 13.30
C LYS A 40 7.48 -1.92 13.38
N LEU A 41 6.70 -0.85 13.19
CA LEU A 41 7.18 0.52 13.32
C LEU A 41 7.50 0.90 14.77
N GLU A 42 6.71 0.42 15.74
CA GLU A 42 6.97 0.60 17.17
C GLU A 42 8.28 -0.08 17.61
N HIS A 43 8.62 -1.25 17.04
CA HIS A 43 9.87 -1.96 17.34
C HIS A 43 11.12 -1.34 16.69
N LEU A 44 10.97 -0.40 15.76
CA LEU A 44 12.09 0.27 15.07
C LEU A 44 12.63 1.49 15.84
N GLU A 45 12.37 1.61 17.14
CA GLU A 45 12.75 2.75 18.02
C GLU A 45 12.47 4.12 17.38
N THR A 46 11.42 4.19 16.56
CA THR A 46 11.04 5.38 15.82
C THR A 46 10.19 6.28 16.73
N ASP A 47 10.31 7.61 16.59
CA ASP A 47 9.45 8.57 17.29
C ASP A 47 7.97 8.16 17.15
N ASN A 48 7.29 7.96 18.27
CA ASN A 48 5.89 7.53 18.31
C ASN A 48 4.99 8.44 17.46
N LYS A 49 5.28 9.75 17.42
CA LYS A 49 4.55 10.70 16.56
C LYS A 49 4.75 10.41 15.08
N LEU A 50 5.95 10.01 14.67
CA LEU A 50 6.25 9.62 13.29
C LEU A 50 5.56 8.29 12.94
N VAL A 51 5.54 7.32 13.86
CA VAL A 51 4.81 6.04 13.67
C VAL A 51 3.32 6.31 13.43
N VAL A 52 2.68 7.11 14.29
CA VAL A 52 1.26 7.48 14.15
C VAL A 52 1.01 8.17 12.80
N ASN A 53 1.84 9.13 12.41
CA ASN A 53 1.65 9.85 11.15
C ASN A 53 1.76 8.94 9.93
N VAL A 54 2.79 8.09 9.88
CA VAL A 54 2.98 7.13 8.77
C VAL A 54 1.82 6.14 8.72
N PHE A 55 1.37 5.68 9.88
CA PHE A 55 0.26 4.76 9.99
C PHE A 55 -1.07 5.38 9.51
N SER A 56 -1.39 6.61 9.93
CA SER A 56 -2.58 7.32 9.47
C SER A 56 -2.58 7.51 7.95
N VAL A 57 -1.43 7.88 7.38
CA VAL A 57 -1.27 8.04 5.92
C VAL A 57 -1.44 6.71 5.18
N PHE A 58 -0.95 5.61 5.77
CA PHE A 58 -1.17 4.26 5.24
C PHE A 58 -2.64 3.86 5.22
N ILE A 59 -3.37 4.07 6.33
CA ILE A 59 -4.79 3.76 6.42
C ILE A 59 -5.61 4.56 5.42
N GLU A 60 -5.35 5.86 5.29
CA GLU A 60 -6.06 6.72 4.34
C GLU A 60 -5.86 6.25 2.89
N MET A 61 -4.62 5.97 2.49
CA MET A 61 -4.34 5.43 1.15
C MET A 61 -4.97 4.06 0.92
N ALA A 62 -4.97 3.19 1.94
CA ALA A 62 -5.62 1.90 1.88
C ALA A 62 -7.14 2.04 1.65
N GLN A 63 -7.79 2.92 2.41
CA GLN A 63 -9.22 3.19 2.27
C GLN A 63 -9.55 3.75 0.88
N ASN A 64 -8.73 4.65 0.35
CA ASN A 64 -8.90 5.19 -1.00
C ASN A 64 -8.85 4.08 -2.07
N LEU A 65 -7.89 3.14 -1.96
CA LEU A 65 -7.81 1.99 -2.87
C LEU A 65 -9.06 1.10 -2.77
N ILE A 66 -9.50 0.76 -1.55
CA ILE A 66 -10.63 -0.15 -1.35
C ILE A 66 -11.96 0.49 -1.79
N ASN A 67 -12.16 1.78 -1.48
CA ASN A 67 -13.39 2.48 -1.82
C ASN A 67 -13.54 2.63 -3.33
N TYR A 68 -12.45 2.95 -4.04
CA TYR A 68 -12.48 3.06 -5.49
C TYR A 68 -12.82 1.71 -6.16
N SER A 69 -12.26 0.61 -5.67
CA SER A 69 -12.59 -0.74 -6.17
C SER A 69 -14.08 -1.08 -5.93
N LYS A 70 -14.61 -0.86 -4.73
CA LYS A 70 -16.02 -1.15 -4.42
C LYS A 70 -17.03 -0.36 -5.26
N GLU A 71 -16.74 0.90 -5.58
CA GLU A 71 -17.58 1.71 -6.47
C GLU A 71 -17.64 1.12 -7.89
N ARG A 72 -16.61 0.37 -8.30
CA ARG A 72 -16.45 -0.18 -9.66
C ARG A 72 -16.88 -1.64 -9.79
N ASP A 73 -16.82 -2.41 -8.72
CA ASP A 73 -17.33 -3.79 -8.66
C ASP A 73 -18.85 -3.86 -8.95
N ASN A 74 -19.58 -2.77 -8.66
CA ASN A 74 -21.01 -2.63 -9.00
C ASN A 74 -21.28 -2.26 -10.47
N ASP A 75 -20.28 -1.74 -11.20
CA ASP A 75 -20.45 -1.21 -12.57
C ASP A 75 -19.93 -2.17 -13.66
N ALA A 76 -19.04 -3.11 -13.33
CA ALA A 76 -18.47 -4.03 -14.30
C ALA A 76 -18.21 -5.40 -13.67
N GLY A 77 -18.84 -6.45 -14.19
CA GLY A 77 -18.62 -7.85 -13.77
C GLY A 77 -17.24 -8.43 -14.11
N ASP A 78 -16.19 -7.62 -14.00
CA ASP A 78 -14.81 -7.94 -14.39
C ASP A 78 -13.87 -7.77 -13.18
N ILE A 79 -13.86 -8.81 -12.34
CA ILE A 79 -13.10 -9.04 -11.10
C ILE A 79 -11.59 -8.77 -11.16
N HIS A 80 -11.02 -8.47 -12.35
CA HIS A 80 -9.59 -8.21 -12.53
C HIS A 80 -9.22 -6.72 -12.56
N LYS A 81 -10.20 -5.80 -12.53
CA LYS A 81 -9.94 -4.34 -12.52
C LYS A 81 -9.61 -3.76 -11.14
N ASP A 82 -9.79 -4.55 -10.08
CA ASP A 82 -9.71 -4.11 -8.68
C ASP A 82 -8.38 -4.46 -8.00
N SER A 83 -7.30 -4.48 -8.78
CA SER A 83 -5.95 -4.70 -8.25
C SER A 83 -5.28 -3.37 -7.93
N GLY A 84 -5.06 -3.13 -6.63
CA GLY A 84 -4.25 -2.03 -6.12
C GLY A 84 -2.87 -2.50 -5.70
N ILE A 85 -1.96 -1.54 -5.53
CA ILE A 85 -0.69 -1.71 -4.83
C ILE A 85 -0.56 -0.64 -3.75
N ILE A 86 -0.05 -1.03 -2.59
CA ILE A 86 0.37 -0.10 -1.53
C ILE A 86 1.73 -0.54 -1.00
N LEU A 87 2.61 0.44 -0.85
CA LEU A 87 4.00 0.30 -0.46
C LEU A 87 4.24 1.18 0.76
N LEU A 88 4.94 0.63 1.75
CA LEU A 88 5.53 1.38 2.88
C LEU A 88 7.03 1.15 2.83
N GLY A 89 7.80 2.23 2.87
CA GLY A 89 9.26 2.15 2.85
C GLY A 89 9.94 3.28 3.62
N TYR A 90 11.26 3.19 3.70
CA TYR A 90 12.13 4.22 4.25
C TYR A 90 13.16 4.63 3.22
N SER A 91 13.11 5.89 2.78
CA SER A 91 14.11 6.46 1.89
C SER A 91 15.34 6.87 2.69
N LYS A 92 16.47 6.19 2.44
CA LYS A 92 17.76 6.53 3.06
C LYS A 92 18.27 7.91 2.62
N GLU A 93 18.01 8.29 1.38
CA GLU A 93 18.40 9.58 0.81
C GLU A 93 17.63 10.73 1.48
N ALA A 94 16.29 10.63 1.52
CA ALA A 94 15.45 11.65 2.12
C ALA A 94 15.32 11.52 3.66
N LYS A 95 15.93 10.49 4.26
CA LYS A 95 15.88 10.14 5.69
C LYS A 95 14.45 10.15 6.27
N ARG A 96 13.47 9.65 5.51
CA ARG A 96 12.06 9.65 5.91
C ARG A 96 11.34 8.39 5.46
N TYR A 97 10.32 8.02 6.23
CA TYR A 97 9.33 7.04 5.79
C TYR A 97 8.47 7.62 4.68
N PHE A 98 7.98 6.74 3.81
CA PHE A 98 7.01 7.08 2.79
C PHE A 98 5.99 5.97 2.64
N VAL A 99 4.79 6.36 2.23
CA VAL A 99 3.76 5.46 1.76
C VAL A 99 3.47 5.84 0.31
N ALA A 100 3.35 4.85 -0.56
CA ALA A 100 2.96 5.05 -1.94
C ALA A 100 1.86 4.05 -2.30
N SER A 101 0.87 4.47 -3.06
CA SER A 101 -0.20 3.61 -3.56
C SER A 101 -0.44 3.81 -5.04
N GLY A 102 -1.09 2.84 -5.67
CA GLY A 102 -1.55 2.94 -7.04
C GLY A 102 -2.61 1.91 -7.35
N ASN A 103 -3.55 2.27 -8.21
CA ASN A 103 -4.57 1.39 -8.76
C ASN A 103 -4.87 1.82 -10.19
N THR A 104 -5.47 0.91 -10.96
CA THR A 104 -6.02 1.27 -12.26
C THR A 104 -7.27 2.10 -12.04
N ILE A 105 -7.32 3.28 -12.66
CA ILE A 105 -8.48 4.17 -12.64
C ILE A 105 -9.03 4.36 -14.06
N LEU A 106 -10.32 4.62 -14.19
CA LEU A 106 -10.90 5.02 -15.46
C LEU A 106 -10.36 6.39 -15.87
N ALA A 107 -10.12 6.56 -17.18
CA ALA A 107 -9.66 7.83 -17.74
C ALA A 107 -10.58 9.00 -17.39
N SER A 108 -11.89 8.75 -17.26
CA SER A 108 -12.90 9.75 -16.85
C SER A 108 -12.70 10.28 -15.43
N ASP A 109 -12.07 9.51 -14.55
CA ASP A 109 -11.90 9.89 -13.14
C ASP A 109 -10.59 10.63 -12.90
N LYS A 110 -9.66 10.64 -13.87
CA LYS A 110 -8.35 11.29 -13.75
C LYS A 110 -8.45 12.79 -13.41
N ALA A 111 -9.55 13.45 -13.75
CA ALA A 111 -9.76 14.87 -13.43
C ALA A 111 -10.27 15.12 -11.99
N ARG A 112 -10.61 14.07 -11.23
CA ARG A 112 -11.22 14.15 -9.89
C ARG A 112 -10.24 13.78 -8.76
N ILE A 113 -8.99 13.45 -9.09
CA ILE A 113 -7.94 12.93 -8.21
C ILE A 113 -6.69 13.80 -8.40
#